data_AF-A0A842SUS4-F1
#
_entry.id   AF-A0A842SUS4-F1
#
_cell.length_a   1.000
_cell.length_b   1.000
_cell.length_c   1.000
_cell.angle_alpha   90.00
_cell.angle_beta   90.00
_cell.angle_gamma   90.00
#
_symmetry.space_group_name_H-M   'P 1'
#
loop_
_entity.id
_entity.type
_entity.pdbx_description
1 polymer ?
#
loop_
_entity_poly.entity_id
_entity_poly.type
_entity_poly.pdbx_seq_one_letter_code
_entity_poly.pdbx_strand_id
1 'polypeptide(L)'
;MRPRTRKKAHAREGRGFRRSVPLVSSLLLAGFIGCREEPPPPQSTITREQTEYVIPLRPERSKSRKGRAAAKKASSQDSLEALRGSFPEMAGILEKRVSQPEKKMKLTREQALRTASDIARLLPSMENTGKMCSALPRSCVELIRGVAERGVGQEEAEKIAGFLLEYVSHVKFRNTKQFDSNLSHVIGRDWPEIDYSGEGTSWQSRQKSWSRYGVEDFRTVKSICRYFKRESGMRYHRRIYRPKRGFPGRLEGFCE
;
A
#
# COMPACT_ATOMS: atom_id res chain seq x y z
N MET A 1 43.78 37.66 49.26
CA MET A 1 44.24 36.33 49.73
C MET A 1 43.59 35.99 51.06
N ARG A 2 42.69 34.99 51.09
CA ARG A 2 42.45 34.05 52.19
C ARG A 2 41.51 32.93 51.66
N PRO A 3 41.86 31.65 51.81
CA PRO A 3 41.16 30.52 51.17
C PRO A 3 40.14 29.89 52.11
N ARG A 4 39.06 29.30 51.59
CA ARG A 4 38.19 28.36 52.34
C ARG A 4 37.72 27.18 51.50
N THR A 5 38.50 26.11 51.60
CA THR A 5 38.15 24.71 51.90
C THR A 5 36.78 24.10 51.48
N ARG A 6 36.91 23.06 50.64
CA ARG A 6 36.22 21.74 50.54
C ARG A 6 35.20 21.35 51.62
N LYS A 7 34.13 20.66 51.16
CA LYS A 7 33.49 19.38 51.62
C LYS A 7 32.00 19.42 51.17
N LYS A 8 31.26 18.36 50.85
CA LYS A 8 31.42 16.90 50.77
C LYS A 8 30.22 16.39 49.92
N ALA A 9 30.38 15.18 49.38
CA ALA A 9 29.38 14.42 48.66
C ALA A 9 28.19 13.98 49.54
N HIS A 10 27.00 13.87 48.94
CA HIS A 10 25.93 13.00 49.42
C HIS A 10 25.42 12.12 48.28
N ALA A 11 25.66 10.83 48.46
CA ALA A 11 25.02 9.75 47.73
C ALA A 11 23.51 9.76 48.01
N ARG A 12 22.71 9.49 46.99
CA ARG A 12 21.35 8.96 47.15
C ARG A 12 21.20 7.73 46.28
N GLU A 13 21.30 6.59 46.95
CA GLU A 13 20.77 5.32 46.50
C GLU A 13 19.23 5.33 46.52
N GLY A 14 18.66 4.53 45.63
CA GLY A 14 17.41 3.83 45.89
C GLY A 14 16.16 4.45 45.28
N ARG A 15 15.74 3.90 44.13
CA ARG A 15 14.60 2.95 44.04
C ARG A 15 14.07 2.87 42.61
N GLY A 16 13.70 1.65 42.21
CA GLY A 16 12.66 1.46 41.20
C GLY A 16 12.99 0.53 40.05
N PHE A 17 13.21 -0.74 40.37
CA PHE A 17 13.12 -1.86 39.43
C PHE A 17 11.73 -1.83 38.76
N ARG A 18 11.63 -1.36 37.52
CA ARG A 18 10.42 -1.54 36.69
C ARG A 18 10.72 -2.56 35.60
N ARG A 19 10.03 -3.68 35.72
CA ARG A 19 9.94 -4.76 34.73
C ARG A 19 9.64 -4.18 33.35
N SER A 20 10.56 -4.39 32.41
CA SER A 20 10.37 -4.18 30.98
C SER A 20 9.37 -5.20 30.45
N VAL A 21 8.13 -4.77 30.24
CA VAL A 21 7.13 -5.49 29.44
C VAL A 21 7.44 -5.19 27.96
N PRO A 22 7.46 -6.18 27.06
CA PRO A 22 7.68 -5.92 25.64
C PRO A 22 6.50 -5.11 25.08
N LEU A 23 6.83 -3.96 24.48
CA LEU A 23 5.93 -3.14 23.67
C LEU A 23 5.47 -3.95 22.47
N VAL A 24 4.30 -4.58 22.59
CA VAL A 24 3.55 -5.09 21.44
C VAL A 24 3.10 -3.88 20.63
N SER A 25 3.73 -3.71 19.48
CA SER A 25 3.51 -2.62 18.52
C SER A 25 2.17 -2.77 17.80
N SER A 26 1.06 -2.54 18.51
CA SER A 26 -0.29 -2.41 17.96
C SER A 26 -0.75 -0.95 18.01
N LEU A 27 -0.14 -0.10 17.19
CA LEU A 27 -0.62 1.25 16.91
C LEU A 27 -1.54 1.22 15.67
N LEU A 28 -2.70 0.57 15.84
CA LEU A 28 -3.90 0.74 15.00
C LEU A 28 -5.00 1.43 15.82
N LEU A 29 -4.65 2.56 16.45
CA LEU A 29 -5.62 3.46 17.08
C LEU A 29 -5.45 4.88 16.55
N ALA A 30 -5.69 5.05 15.26
CA ALA A 30 -6.00 6.37 14.71
C ALA A 30 -7.53 6.54 14.69
N GLY A 31 -8.06 6.84 15.88
CA GLY A 31 -9.29 7.58 16.17
C GLY A 31 -10.42 7.55 15.15
N PHE A 32 -11.46 6.79 15.52
CA PHE A 32 -12.85 7.23 15.51
C PHE A 32 -12.97 8.76 15.61
N ILE A 33 -13.31 9.41 14.50
CA ILE A 33 -14.05 10.67 14.51
C ILE A 33 -15.34 10.33 13.76
N GLY A 34 -16.43 10.23 14.50
CA GLY A 34 -17.76 9.96 13.97
C GLY A 34 -18.06 10.92 12.81
N CYS A 35 -18.09 10.37 11.61
CA CYS A 35 -18.89 10.98 10.56
C CYS A 35 -20.34 10.77 10.99
N ARG A 36 -21.02 11.87 11.31
CA ARG A 36 -22.47 11.90 11.53
C ARG A 36 -23.12 11.20 10.34
N GLU A 37 -23.82 10.09 10.57
CA GLU A 37 -24.53 9.35 9.54
C GLU A 37 -25.69 10.22 9.03
N GLU A 38 -25.67 10.55 7.73
CA GLU A 38 -26.87 11.00 7.04
C GLU A 38 -27.75 9.78 6.74
N PRO A 39 -29.09 9.91 6.86
CA PRO A 39 -30.01 8.82 6.62
C PRO A 39 -29.91 8.32 5.16
N PRO A 40 -30.03 7.01 4.92
CA PRO A 40 -29.94 6.45 3.57
C PRO A 40 -31.15 6.89 2.71
N PRO A 41 -30.94 7.15 1.41
CA PRO A 41 -32.05 7.36 0.48
C PRO A 41 -32.86 6.05 0.28
N PRO A 42 -34.15 6.16 -0.07
CA PRO A 42 -35.03 5.02 -0.27
C PRO A 42 -34.55 4.11 -1.40
N GLN A 43 -34.59 2.80 -1.17
CA GLN A 43 -34.17 1.76 -2.11
C GLN A 43 -35.27 1.50 -3.14
N SER A 44 -34.94 1.60 -4.43
CA SER A 44 -35.79 1.15 -5.53
C SER A 44 -35.60 -0.36 -5.76
N THR A 45 -36.69 -1.11 -5.68
CA THR A 45 -36.79 -2.53 -5.99
C THR A 45 -36.58 -2.77 -7.49
N ILE A 46 -35.52 -3.52 -7.85
CA ILE A 46 -35.30 -4.03 -9.21
C ILE A 46 -35.60 -5.53 -9.19
N THR A 47 -36.60 -5.92 -9.99
CA THR A 47 -37.00 -7.29 -10.31
C THR A 47 -35.92 -7.99 -11.15
N ARG A 48 -35.63 -9.23 -10.79
CA ARG A 48 -34.54 -10.05 -11.35
C ARG A 48 -35.14 -11.10 -12.28
N GLU A 49 -35.07 -10.89 -13.59
CA GLU A 49 -35.41 -11.92 -14.58
C GLU A 49 -34.23 -12.89 -14.76
N GLN A 50 -34.56 -14.18 -14.71
CA GLN A 50 -33.64 -15.31 -14.82
C GLN A 50 -33.36 -15.58 -16.31
N THR A 51 -32.08 -15.68 -16.68
CA THR A 51 -31.65 -16.22 -17.97
C THR A 51 -30.88 -17.51 -17.73
N GLU A 52 -31.39 -18.61 -18.27
CA GLU A 52 -30.76 -19.93 -18.31
C GLU A 52 -29.46 -19.88 -19.11
N TYR A 53 -28.38 -20.42 -18.54
CA TYR A 53 -27.13 -20.67 -19.27
C TYR A 53 -26.95 -22.17 -19.51
N VAL A 54 -26.88 -22.52 -20.79
CA VAL A 54 -26.54 -23.84 -21.33
C VAL A 54 -25.05 -24.11 -21.11
N ILE A 55 -24.72 -25.28 -20.54
CA ILE A 55 -23.35 -25.74 -20.30
C ILE A 55 -22.88 -26.59 -21.51
N PRO A 56 -21.84 -26.17 -22.27
CA PRO A 56 -21.20 -27.05 -23.24
C PRO A 56 -20.21 -28.01 -22.59
N LEU A 57 -20.19 -29.23 -23.15
CA LEU A 57 -19.44 -30.41 -22.72
C LEU A 57 -17.92 -30.26 -22.79
N ARG A 58 -17.25 -30.96 -21.87
CA ARG A 58 -15.79 -31.09 -21.67
C ARG A 58 -15.04 -31.55 -22.93
N PRO A 59 -13.83 -31.01 -23.16
CA PRO A 59 -12.76 -31.74 -23.83
C PRO A 59 -11.88 -32.52 -22.84
N GLU A 60 -11.45 -33.68 -23.30
CA GLU A 60 -10.61 -34.68 -22.65
C GLU A 60 -9.28 -34.14 -22.08
N ARG A 61 -8.93 -34.58 -20.87
CA ARG A 61 -7.65 -34.25 -20.21
C ARG A 61 -6.57 -35.24 -20.64
N SER A 62 -5.66 -34.79 -21.50
CA SER A 62 -4.42 -35.49 -21.81
C SER A 62 -3.47 -35.56 -20.59
N LYS A 63 -3.01 -36.77 -20.30
CA LYS A 63 -2.11 -37.11 -19.19
C LYS A 63 -0.65 -36.73 -19.52
N SER A 64 -0.29 -35.46 -19.39
CA SER A 64 1.13 -35.03 -19.35
C SER A 64 1.33 -33.81 -18.45
N ARG A 65 1.15 -34.00 -17.13
CA ARG A 65 1.25 -32.92 -16.12
C ARG A 65 2.43 -33.04 -15.14
N LYS A 66 3.09 -34.20 -15.04
CA LYS A 66 4.12 -34.43 -14.02
C LYS A 66 5.48 -33.78 -14.33
N GLY A 67 5.90 -33.73 -15.60
CA GLY A 67 7.20 -33.11 -15.97
C GLY A 67 7.18 -31.57 -16.01
N ARG A 68 6.08 -30.98 -16.49
CA ARG A 68 5.96 -29.52 -16.68
C ARG A 68 5.87 -28.72 -15.36
N ALA A 69 5.39 -29.35 -14.29
CA ALA A 69 5.25 -28.71 -12.98
C ALA A 69 6.60 -28.59 -12.23
N ALA A 70 7.52 -29.54 -12.41
CA ALA A 70 8.83 -29.53 -11.77
C ALA A 70 9.77 -28.49 -12.41
N ALA A 71 9.81 -28.41 -13.74
CA ALA A 71 10.60 -27.41 -14.46
C ALA A 71 10.11 -25.97 -14.19
N LYS A 72 8.79 -25.77 -14.03
CA LYS A 72 8.22 -24.46 -13.64
C LYS A 72 8.58 -24.08 -12.20
N LYS A 73 8.66 -25.06 -11.28
CA LYS A 73 9.02 -24.82 -9.87
C LYS A 73 10.48 -24.43 -9.69
N ALA A 74 11.41 -25.08 -10.40
CA ALA A 74 12.84 -24.75 -10.35
C ALA A 74 13.09 -23.30 -10.85
N SER A 75 12.54 -22.95 -12.02
CA SER A 75 12.62 -21.58 -12.58
C SER A 75 11.99 -20.50 -11.70
N SER A 76 11.11 -20.86 -10.75
CA SER A 76 10.44 -19.88 -9.89
C SER A 76 11.31 -19.45 -8.72
N GLN A 77 12.12 -20.36 -8.15
CA GLN A 77 12.96 -20.07 -6.98
C GLN A 77 14.09 -19.09 -7.31
N ASP A 78 14.59 -19.19 -8.55
CA ASP A 78 15.60 -18.30 -9.14
C ASP A 78 15.13 -16.84 -9.23
N SER A 79 13.82 -16.59 -9.39
CA SER A 79 13.31 -15.23 -9.63
C SER A 79 13.54 -14.27 -8.46
N LEU A 80 13.39 -14.73 -7.21
CA LEU A 80 13.63 -13.85 -6.04
C LEU A 80 15.12 -13.64 -5.77
N GLU A 81 15.96 -14.62 -6.06
CA GLU A 81 17.41 -14.50 -5.94
C GLU A 81 17.99 -13.58 -7.02
N ALA A 82 17.53 -13.73 -8.27
CA ALA A 82 17.85 -12.82 -9.36
C ALA A 82 17.38 -11.39 -9.05
N LEU A 83 16.16 -11.24 -8.53
CA LEU A 83 15.65 -9.94 -8.09
C LEU A 83 16.53 -9.35 -6.99
N ARG A 84 17.02 -10.16 -6.04
CA ARG A 84 17.90 -9.67 -4.96
C ARG A 84 19.19 -9.07 -5.51
N GLY A 85 19.72 -9.61 -6.61
CA GLY A 85 20.91 -9.06 -7.27
C GLY A 85 20.70 -7.70 -7.94
N SER A 86 19.52 -7.45 -8.49
CA SER A 86 19.22 -6.20 -9.23
C SER A 86 18.45 -5.15 -8.42
N PHE A 87 17.54 -5.61 -7.54
CA PHE A 87 16.59 -4.80 -6.77
C PHE A 87 16.43 -5.35 -5.33
N PRO A 88 17.48 -5.29 -4.49
CA PRO A 88 17.50 -5.94 -3.17
C PRO A 88 16.40 -5.45 -2.21
N GLU A 89 16.03 -4.17 -2.26
CA GLU A 89 14.97 -3.63 -1.41
C GLU A 89 13.59 -4.23 -1.73
N MET A 90 13.30 -4.45 -3.02
CA MET A 90 12.03 -5.06 -3.46
C MET A 90 11.97 -6.53 -3.08
N ALA A 91 13.08 -7.26 -3.25
CA ALA A 91 13.18 -8.64 -2.77
C ALA A 91 12.87 -8.73 -1.27
N GLY A 92 13.46 -7.84 -0.46
CA GLY A 92 13.19 -7.77 0.98
C GLY A 92 11.75 -7.42 1.34
N ILE A 93 11.06 -6.61 0.54
CA ILE A 93 9.62 -6.33 0.71
C ILE A 93 8.78 -7.57 0.43
N LEU A 94 9.06 -8.27 -0.67
CA LEU A 94 8.34 -9.48 -1.05
C LEU A 94 8.50 -10.57 0.01
N GLU A 95 9.71 -10.77 0.52
CA GLU A 95 9.98 -11.72 1.62
C GLU A 95 9.19 -11.37 2.88
N LYS A 96 9.21 -10.10 3.30
CA LYS A 96 8.44 -9.64 4.47
C LYS A 96 6.94 -9.89 4.29
N ARG A 97 6.40 -9.67 3.09
CA ARG A 97 4.98 -9.93 2.81
C ARG A 97 4.62 -11.40 2.74
N VAL A 98 5.58 -12.29 2.46
CA VAL A 98 5.37 -13.74 2.56
C VAL A 98 5.37 -14.17 4.02
N SER A 99 6.31 -13.67 4.82
CA SER A 99 6.50 -14.10 6.20
C SER A 99 5.60 -13.43 7.22
N GLN A 100 4.94 -12.31 6.88
CA GLN A 100 4.12 -11.57 7.85
C GLN A 100 2.93 -12.42 8.36
N PRO A 101 2.60 -12.33 9.65
CA PRO A 101 1.45 -13.03 10.21
C PRO A 101 0.12 -12.41 9.78
N GLU A 102 0.07 -11.09 9.61
CA GLU A 102 -1.15 -10.36 9.26
C GLU A 102 -1.60 -10.69 7.83
N LYS A 103 -2.91 -10.93 7.66
CA LYS A 103 -3.51 -11.19 6.35
C LYS A 103 -3.41 -9.99 5.41
N LYS A 104 -3.49 -8.76 5.94
CA LYS A 104 -3.49 -7.52 5.17
C LYS A 104 -2.20 -7.41 4.36
N MET A 105 -2.30 -7.38 3.02
CA MET A 105 -1.14 -7.34 2.08
C MET A 105 -0.27 -8.59 2.03
N LYS A 106 -0.68 -9.69 2.67
CA LYS A 106 0.11 -10.93 2.68
C LYS A 106 0.18 -11.52 1.27
N LEU A 107 1.36 -11.99 0.90
CA LEU A 107 1.57 -12.73 -0.34
C LEU A 107 1.79 -14.21 -0.04
N THR A 108 1.30 -15.08 -0.91
CA THR A 108 1.82 -16.45 -0.97
C THR A 108 3.23 -16.42 -1.57
N ARG A 109 3.99 -17.50 -1.35
CA ARG A 109 5.31 -17.62 -1.96
C ARG A 109 5.23 -17.53 -3.48
N GLU A 110 4.24 -18.17 -4.11
CA GLU A 110 4.03 -18.15 -5.55
C GLU A 110 3.68 -16.76 -6.07
N GLN A 111 2.88 -15.99 -5.32
CA GLN A 111 2.60 -14.58 -5.67
C GLN A 111 3.88 -13.75 -5.64
N ALA A 112 4.70 -13.89 -4.59
CA ALA A 112 5.96 -13.17 -4.49
C ALA A 112 6.93 -13.51 -5.64
N LEU A 113 7.05 -14.78 -6.04
CA LEU A 113 7.92 -15.19 -7.15
C LEU A 113 7.42 -14.63 -8.50
N ARG A 114 6.10 -14.62 -8.74
CA ARG A 114 5.53 -13.97 -9.93
C ARG A 114 5.79 -12.47 -9.92
N THR A 115 5.53 -11.80 -8.80
CA THR A 115 5.81 -10.37 -8.65
C THR A 115 7.29 -10.06 -8.88
N ALA A 116 8.22 -10.91 -8.42
CA ALA A 116 9.64 -10.75 -8.69
C ALA A 116 9.96 -10.80 -10.20
N SER A 117 9.39 -11.77 -10.92
CA SER A 117 9.51 -11.84 -12.38
C SER A 117 8.87 -10.64 -13.09
N ASP A 118 7.73 -10.16 -12.61
CA ASP A 118 7.08 -8.97 -13.17
C ASP A 118 7.90 -7.69 -12.96
N ILE A 119 8.54 -7.53 -11.80
CA ILE A 119 9.46 -6.41 -11.54
C ILE A 119 10.61 -6.45 -12.54
N ALA A 120 11.29 -7.60 -12.68
CA ALA A 120 12.41 -7.74 -13.60
C ALA A 120 12.03 -7.46 -15.07
N ARG A 121 10.80 -7.83 -15.45
CA ARG A 121 10.28 -7.67 -16.82
C ARG A 121 9.78 -6.26 -17.13
N LEU A 122 9.03 -5.64 -16.22
CA LEU A 122 8.30 -4.38 -16.48
C LEU A 122 9.13 -3.15 -16.13
N LEU A 123 9.88 -3.19 -15.03
CA LEU A 123 10.54 -2.01 -14.48
C LEU A 123 11.54 -1.33 -15.45
N PRO A 124 12.32 -2.06 -16.29
CA PRO A 124 13.24 -1.42 -17.24
C PRO A 124 12.56 -0.48 -18.25
N SER A 125 11.29 -0.70 -18.57
CA SER A 125 10.51 0.13 -19.51
C SER A 125 9.71 1.25 -18.83
N MET A 126 9.74 1.35 -17.50
CA MET A 126 8.86 2.22 -16.71
C MET A 126 9.70 3.22 -15.91
N GLU A 127 10.09 4.32 -16.54
CA GLU A 127 11.08 5.28 -16.01
C GLU A 127 10.68 5.88 -14.65
N ASN A 128 9.48 6.47 -14.54
CA ASN A 128 9.01 7.08 -13.30
C ASN A 128 8.73 6.02 -12.24
N THR A 129 8.23 4.85 -12.63
CA THR A 129 8.05 3.73 -11.68
C THR A 129 9.40 3.27 -11.14
N GLY A 130 10.43 3.21 -11.98
CA GLY A 130 11.82 2.94 -11.58
C GLY A 130 12.33 3.93 -10.55
N LYS A 131 12.13 5.24 -10.79
CA LYS A 131 12.47 6.30 -9.82
C LYS A 131 11.65 6.17 -8.53
N MET A 132 10.36 5.84 -8.63
CA MET A 132 9.46 5.66 -7.50
C MET A 132 9.89 4.51 -6.61
N CYS A 133 10.49 3.45 -7.16
CA CYS A 133 10.99 2.32 -6.39
C CYS A 133 12.01 2.73 -5.30
N SER A 134 12.80 3.79 -5.47
CA SER A 134 13.69 4.29 -4.40
C SER A 134 12.96 5.15 -3.36
N ALA A 135 11.89 5.84 -3.74
CA ALA A 135 11.18 6.78 -2.87
C ALA A 135 10.03 6.13 -2.07
N LEU A 136 9.31 5.22 -2.71
CA LEU A 136 8.09 4.56 -2.26
C LEU A 136 8.11 3.07 -2.64
N PRO A 137 9.04 2.28 -2.10
CA PRO A 137 9.31 0.93 -2.56
C PRO A 137 8.11 -0.02 -2.41
N ARG A 138 7.29 0.12 -1.36
CA ARG A 138 6.10 -0.74 -1.18
C ARG A 138 5.01 -0.41 -2.20
N SER A 139 4.82 0.87 -2.48
CA SER A 139 3.87 1.35 -3.48
C SER A 139 4.34 1.00 -4.88
N CYS A 140 5.65 1.02 -5.16
CA CYS A 140 6.23 0.55 -6.41
C CYS A 140 5.90 -0.91 -6.71
N VAL A 141 6.12 -1.80 -5.74
CA VAL A 141 5.75 -3.22 -5.87
C VAL A 141 4.26 -3.38 -6.20
N GLU A 142 3.37 -2.63 -5.53
CA GLU A 142 1.94 -2.75 -5.76
C GLU A 142 1.45 -2.13 -7.06
N LEU A 143 2.10 -1.07 -7.54
CA LEU A 143 1.80 -0.49 -8.85
C LEU A 143 2.22 -1.44 -9.98
N ILE A 144 3.39 -2.07 -9.87
CA ILE A 144 3.85 -3.10 -10.83
C ILE A 144 2.87 -4.29 -10.85
N ARG A 145 2.40 -4.73 -9.66
CA ARG A 145 1.33 -5.73 -9.59
C ARG A 145 0.01 -5.24 -10.18
N GLY A 146 -0.30 -3.95 -10.03
CA GLY A 146 -1.43 -3.31 -10.70
C GLY A 146 -1.38 -3.50 -12.22
N VAL A 147 -0.19 -3.31 -12.81
CA VAL A 147 0.03 -3.52 -14.25
C VAL A 147 -0.06 -5.00 -14.63
N ALA A 148 0.59 -5.88 -13.87
CA ALA A 148 0.68 -7.29 -14.21
C ALA A 148 -0.61 -8.09 -13.96
N GLU A 149 -1.38 -7.73 -12.92
CA GLU A 149 -2.49 -8.56 -12.42
C GLU A 149 -3.86 -7.88 -12.48
N ARG A 150 -3.93 -6.54 -12.53
CA ARG A 150 -5.18 -5.77 -12.28
C ARG A 150 -5.59 -4.83 -13.42
N GLY A 151 -4.91 -4.95 -14.57
CA GLY A 151 -5.24 -4.20 -15.78
C GLY A 151 -4.93 -2.71 -15.73
N VAL A 152 -4.01 -2.26 -14.86
CA VAL A 152 -3.48 -0.90 -14.93
C VAL A 152 -2.61 -0.79 -16.19
N GLY A 153 -2.91 0.14 -17.09
CA GLY A 153 -2.05 0.38 -18.26
C GLY A 153 -0.66 0.85 -17.84
N GLN A 154 0.39 0.48 -18.59
CA GLN A 154 1.77 0.92 -18.26
C GLN A 154 1.89 2.45 -18.29
N GLU A 155 1.32 3.11 -19.29
CA GLU A 155 1.27 4.57 -19.37
C GLU A 155 0.57 5.20 -18.17
N GLU A 156 -0.52 4.58 -17.72
CA GLU A 156 -1.27 5.05 -16.55
C GLU A 156 -0.47 4.88 -15.26
N ALA A 157 0.23 3.75 -15.12
CA ALA A 157 1.15 3.53 -14.02
C ALA A 157 2.31 4.54 -14.02
N GLU A 158 2.86 4.88 -15.19
CA GLU A 158 3.89 5.93 -15.30
C GLU A 158 3.38 7.32 -14.88
N LYS A 159 2.14 7.68 -15.26
CA LYS A 159 1.48 8.90 -14.79
C LYS A 159 1.28 8.90 -13.28
N ILE A 160 0.80 7.79 -12.72
CA ILE A 160 0.64 7.61 -11.26
C ILE A 160 1.98 7.78 -10.55
N ALA A 161 3.04 7.12 -11.02
CA ALA A 161 4.37 7.20 -10.43
C ALA A 161 4.94 8.63 -10.49
N GLY A 162 4.80 9.31 -11.64
CA GLY A 162 5.21 10.70 -11.81
C GLY A 162 4.49 11.64 -10.83
N PHE A 163 3.16 11.53 -10.74
CA PHE A 163 2.37 12.30 -9.77
C PHE A 163 2.83 12.06 -8.32
N LEU A 164 3.05 10.81 -7.93
CA LEU A 164 3.43 10.46 -6.55
C LEU A 164 4.83 10.94 -6.18
N LEU A 165 5.79 10.83 -7.11
CA LEU A 165 7.14 11.36 -6.94
C LEU A 165 7.12 12.87 -6.69
N GLU A 166 6.36 13.60 -7.51
CA GLU A 166 6.19 15.03 -7.32
C GLU A 166 5.52 15.34 -5.99
N TYR A 167 4.39 14.69 -5.70
CA TYR A 167 3.63 14.88 -4.48
C TYR A 167 4.50 14.71 -3.23
N VAL A 168 5.29 13.63 -3.15
CA VAL A 168 6.21 13.38 -2.02
C VAL A 168 7.33 14.41 -1.97
N SER A 169 7.91 14.79 -3.11
CA SER A 169 8.98 15.79 -3.19
C SER A 169 8.52 17.17 -2.69
N HIS A 170 7.26 17.52 -2.97
CA HIS A 170 6.68 18.78 -2.58
C HIS A 170 6.28 18.79 -1.11
N VAL A 171 5.53 17.78 -0.66
CA VAL A 171 4.95 17.74 0.68
C VAL A 171 6.03 17.48 1.74
N LYS A 172 7.10 16.76 1.38
CA LYS A 172 8.27 16.45 2.24
C LYS A 172 7.83 15.85 3.58
N PHE A 173 7.15 14.70 3.52
CA PHE A 173 6.69 13.98 4.71
C PHE A 173 7.84 13.72 5.69
N ARG A 174 7.60 13.91 7.00
CA ARG A 174 8.56 13.42 8.01
C ARG A 174 8.49 11.90 8.16
N ASN A 175 7.36 11.29 7.81
CA ASN A 175 7.15 9.85 7.91
C ASN A 175 6.77 9.23 6.54
N THR A 176 7.70 9.32 5.58
CA THR A 176 7.51 8.75 4.23
C THR A 176 7.29 7.25 4.25
N LYS A 177 7.92 6.51 5.19
CA LYS A 177 7.73 5.05 5.31
C LYS A 177 6.28 4.68 5.66
N GLN A 178 5.64 5.43 6.57
CA GLN A 178 4.23 5.22 6.90
C GLN A 178 3.33 5.62 5.73
N PHE A 179 3.66 6.70 5.03
CA PHE A 179 2.94 7.11 3.81
C PHE A 179 2.98 6.01 2.74
N ASP A 180 4.18 5.52 2.41
CA ASP A 180 4.37 4.42 1.45
C ASP A 180 3.62 3.15 1.86
N SER A 181 3.67 2.80 3.16
CA SER A 181 2.91 1.66 3.67
C SER A 181 1.41 1.80 3.45
N ASN A 182 0.84 2.96 3.77
CA ASN A 182 -0.59 3.20 3.65
C ASN A 182 -1.04 3.30 2.19
N LEU A 183 -0.26 3.98 1.35
CA LEU A 183 -0.51 4.09 -0.09
C LEU A 183 -0.45 2.72 -0.78
N SER A 184 0.52 1.88 -0.44
CA SER A 184 0.63 0.54 -1.02
C SER A 184 -0.62 -0.33 -0.81
N HIS A 185 -1.47 0.01 0.16
CA HIS A 185 -2.71 -0.73 0.41
C HIS A 185 -3.80 -0.46 -0.63
N VAL A 186 -3.77 0.70 -1.28
CA VAL A 186 -4.82 1.13 -2.20
C VAL A 186 -4.34 1.20 -3.65
N ILE A 187 -3.08 1.57 -3.90
CA ILE A 187 -2.58 1.84 -5.24
C ILE A 187 -2.72 0.64 -6.20
N GLY A 188 -3.18 0.93 -7.42
CA GLY A 188 -3.34 -0.03 -8.49
C GLY A 188 -4.49 -1.02 -8.28
N ARG A 189 -5.49 -0.72 -7.44
CA ARG A 189 -6.60 -1.62 -7.08
C ARG A 189 -7.97 -1.01 -7.31
N ASP A 190 -8.98 -1.86 -7.46
CA ASP A 190 -10.38 -1.50 -7.31
C ASP A 190 -10.83 -1.60 -5.84
N TRP A 191 -11.92 -0.91 -5.48
CA TRP A 191 -12.46 -0.91 -4.12
C TRP A 191 -12.65 -2.30 -3.51
N PRO A 192 -13.24 -3.31 -4.20
CA PRO A 192 -13.46 -4.62 -3.61
C PRO A 192 -12.18 -5.38 -3.23
N GLU A 193 -11.02 -4.99 -3.78
CA GLU A 193 -9.73 -5.60 -3.48
C GLU A 193 -9.08 -5.06 -2.20
N ILE A 194 -9.62 -3.97 -1.63
CA ILE A 194 -9.00 -3.26 -0.50
C ILE A 194 -9.61 -3.75 0.81
N ASP A 195 -8.75 -4.29 1.68
CA ASP A 195 -9.17 -4.85 2.97
C ASP A 195 -9.23 -3.78 4.07
N TYR A 196 -10.42 -3.23 4.27
CA TYR A 196 -10.73 -2.28 5.33
C TYR A 196 -11.20 -2.93 6.65
N SER A 197 -11.27 -4.26 6.75
CA SER A 197 -11.82 -4.94 7.93
C SER A 197 -11.06 -4.58 9.21
N GLY A 198 -9.73 -4.44 9.14
CA GLY A 198 -8.89 -4.00 10.26
C GLY A 198 -9.06 -2.53 10.64
N GLU A 199 -9.84 -1.74 9.89
CA GLU A 199 -10.14 -0.33 10.15
C GLU A 199 -11.58 -0.12 10.64
N GLY A 200 -12.32 -1.21 10.92
CA GLY A 200 -13.71 -1.14 11.40
C GLY A 200 -14.69 -0.59 10.36
N THR A 201 -14.38 -0.73 9.07
CA THR A 201 -15.23 -0.26 7.96
C THR A 201 -15.15 -1.19 6.77
N SER A 202 -16.07 -1.06 5.82
CA SER A 202 -16.12 -1.86 4.61
C SER A 202 -15.64 -1.06 3.40
N TRP A 203 -15.20 -1.75 2.34
CA TRP A 203 -14.85 -1.09 1.09
C TRP A 203 -16.05 -0.37 0.46
N GLN A 204 -17.28 -0.87 0.63
CA GLN A 204 -18.49 -0.20 0.14
C GLN A 204 -18.70 1.15 0.84
N SER A 205 -18.52 1.20 2.16
CA SER A 205 -18.66 2.43 2.94
C SER A 205 -17.60 3.45 2.55
N ARG A 206 -16.35 2.99 2.35
CA ARG A 206 -15.27 3.84 1.83
C ARG A 206 -15.57 4.33 0.42
N GLN A 207 -15.96 3.45 -0.50
CA GLN A 207 -16.33 3.82 -1.87
C GLN A 207 -17.44 4.88 -1.87
N LYS A 208 -18.53 4.67 -1.11
CA LYS A 208 -19.62 5.66 -1.01
C LYS A 208 -19.13 7.02 -0.50
N SER A 209 -18.20 7.02 0.45
CA SER A 209 -17.63 8.26 1.01
C SER A 209 -16.75 9.02 0.03
N TRP A 210 -16.10 8.28 -0.88
CA TRP A 210 -15.08 8.77 -1.81
C TRP A 210 -15.60 9.02 -3.23
N SER A 211 -16.67 8.34 -3.63
CA SER A 211 -17.30 8.49 -4.95
C SER A 211 -17.85 9.90 -5.19
N ARG A 212 -18.38 10.57 -4.14
CA ARG A 212 -18.79 11.98 -4.21
C ARG A 212 -17.65 12.96 -4.50
N TYR A 213 -16.40 12.53 -4.36
CA TYR A 213 -15.21 13.28 -4.76
C TYR A 213 -14.63 12.79 -6.08
N GLY A 214 -15.33 11.89 -6.79
CA GLY A 214 -14.91 11.32 -8.07
C GLY A 214 -13.77 10.31 -7.97
N VAL A 215 -13.59 9.64 -6.81
CA VAL A 215 -12.60 8.56 -6.66
C VAL A 215 -13.30 7.23 -6.91
N GLU A 216 -13.20 6.75 -8.14
CA GLU A 216 -13.89 5.54 -8.62
C GLU A 216 -13.07 4.27 -8.36
N ASP A 217 -11.75 4.38 -8.46
CA ASP A 217 -10.78 3.32 -8.23
C ASP A 217 -9.44 3.92 -7.77
N PHE A 218 -8.40 3.09 -7.65
CA PHE A 218 -7.02 3.52 -7.44
C PHE A 218 -6.09 3.04 -8.57
N ARG A 219 -6.67 2.75 -9.75
CA ARG A 219 -5.98 2.30 -10.96
C ARG A 219 -5.66 3.45 -11.91
N THR A 220 -6.31 4.60 -11.73
CA THR A 220 -6.14 5.78 -12.58
C THR A 220 -5.46 6.94 -11.84
N VAL A 221 -4.61 7.70 -12.53
CA VAL A 221 -3.96 8.92 -12.02
C VAL A 221 -5.00 9.96 -11.62
N LYS A 222 -6.11 10.04 -12.37
CA LYS A 222 -7.22 10.95 -12.08
C LYS A 222 -7.84 10.67 -10.72
N SER A 223 -8.16 9.40 -10.42
CA SER A 223 -8.72 9.02 -9.12
C SER A 223 -7.71 9.16 -7.99
N ILE A 224 -6.44 8.80 -8.23
CA ILE A 224 -5.35 8.98 -7.26
C ILE A 224 -5.16 10.46 -6.91
N CYS A 225 -5.17 11.35 -7.89
CA CYS A 225 -5.09 12.79 -7.64
C CYS A 225 -6.29 13.28 -6.81
N ARG A 226 -7.52 12.95 -7.22
CA ARG A 226 -8.73 13.36 -6.48
C ARG A 226 -8.70 12.88 -5.04
N TYR A 227 -8.24 11.64 -4.83
CA TYR A 227 -8.03 11.08 -3.51
C TYR A 227 -7.06 11.95 -2.69
N PHE A 228 -5.86 12.22 -3.20
CA PHE A 228 -4.86 13.00 -2.46
C PHE A 228 -5.20 14.48 -2.29
N LYS A 229 -5.94 15.08 -3.24
CA LYS A 229 -6.47 16.45 -3.11
C LYS A 229 -7.35 16.59 -1.88
N ARG A 230 -8.14 15.57 -1.56
CA ARG A 230 -9.04 15.57 -0.40
C ARG A 230 -8.37 15.04 0.86
N GLU A 231 -7.64 13.93 0.76
CA GLU A 231 -6.94 13.23 1.84
C GLU A 231 -5.96 14.16 2.57
N SER A 232 -5.19 14.96 1.81
CA SER A 232 -4.17 15.88 2.35
C SER A 232 -4.74 16.98 3.26
N GLY A 233 -6.00 17.37 3.05
CA GLY A 233 -6.71 18.34 3.87
C GLY A 233 -7.16 17.78 5.23
N MET A 234 -7.17 16.46 5.40
CA MET A 234 -7.69 15.82 6.59
C MET A 234 -6.75 15.95 7.79
N ARG A 235 -7.32 16.13 8.99
CA ARG A 235 -6.53 16.32 10.22
C ARG A 235 -5.60 15.14 10.50
N TYR A 236 -6.05 13.92 10.27
CA TYR A 236 -5.22 12.74 10.53
C TYR A 236 -4.04 12.64 9.55
N HIS A 237 -4.22 13.04 8.28
CA HIS A 237 -3.15 13.03 7.28
C HIS A 237 -1.97 13.90 7.77
N ARG A 238 -2.29 15.11 8.22
CA ARG A 238 -1.30 16.03 8.82
C ARG A 238 -0.65 15.44 10.07
N ARG A 239 -1.42 14.75 10.92
CA ARG A 239 -0.91 14.15 12.16
C ARG A 239 0.03 12.97 11.89
N ILE A 240 -0.34 12.07 10.99
CA ILE A 240 0.38 10.80 10.74
C ILE A 240 1.63 11.07 9.89
N TYR A 241 1.48 11.77 8.78
CA TYR A 241 2.58 11.93 7.81
C TYR A 241 3.44 13.18 8.07
N ARG A 242 2.93 14.12 8.90
CA ARG A 242 3.62 15.35 9.31
C ARG A 242 4.25 16.08 8.13
N PRO A 243 3.43 16.55 7.17
CA PRO A 243 3.92 17.24 5.99
C PRO A 243 4.68 18.52 6.41
N LYS A 244 5.89 18.75 5.88
CA LYS A 244 6.69 19.95 6.20
C LYS A 244 6.16 21.18 5.48
N ARG A 245 5.51 20.99 4.34
CA ARG A 245 4.81 22.02 3.58
C ARG A 245 3.33 21.64 3.58
N GLY A 246 2.44 22.59 3.85
CA GLY A 246 1.00 22.36 3.67
C GLY A 246 0.71 21.88 2.25
N PHE A 247 -0.46 21.26 2.03
CA PHE A 247 -0.85 20.84 0.69
C PHE A 247 -0.80 22.05 -0.26
N PRO A 248 -0.03 21.99 -1.36
CA PRO A 248 -0.11 23.05 -2.35
C PRO A 248 -1.48 22.94 -3.00
N GLY A 249 -2.33 23.95 -2.87
CA GLY A 249 -3.52 24.05 -3.73
C GLY A 249 -3.18 23.96 -5.23
N ARG A 250 -1.90 24.17 -5.59
CA ARG A 250 -1.33 24.09 -6.94
C ARG A 250 -0.92 22.66 -7.38
N LEU A 251 -1.78 21.67 -7.22
CA LEU A 251 -1.71 20.45 -8.04
C LEU A 251 -2.61 20.55 -9.29
N GLU A 252 -3.17 21.73 -9.54
CA GLU A 252 -4.17 21.97 -10.61
C GLU A 252 -3.65 21.67 -12.02
N GLY A 253 -2.33 21.57 -12.25
CA GLY A 253 -1.76 21.15 -13.54
C GLY A 253 -1.41 19.66 -13.67
N PHE A 254 -1.59 18.85 -12.63
CA PHE A 254 -1.21 17.41 -12.64
C PHE A 254 -2.37 16.45 -12.86
N CYS A 255 -3.59 16.97 -12.77
CA CYS A 255 -4.81 16.17 -12.69
C CYS A 255 -5.78 16.45 -13.85
N GLU A 256 -5.33 17.28 -14.79
CA GLU A 256 -6.00 17.65 -16.03
C GLU A 256 -5.39 16.88 -17.21
#